data_AF-A0A8B7IUS3-F1
#
_entry.id   AF-A0A8B7IUS3-F1
#
_cell.length_a   1.000
_cell.length_b   1.000
_cell.length_c   1.000
_cell.angle_alpha   90.00
_cell.angle_beta   90.00
_cell.angle_gamma   90.00
#
_symmetry.space_group_name_H-M   'P 1'
#
loop_
_entity.id
_entity.type
_entity.pdbx_description
1 polymer ?
#
loop_
_entity_poly.entity_id
_entity_poly.type
_entity_poly.pdbx_seq_one_letter_code
_entity_poly.pdbx_strand_id
1 'polypeptide(L)'
;MELGVLVMHPSQEAWLSKSSLRFQLHLEILSGFRTNLQVNYFSSLQTNLPIFKLKESCVRRRYSDFEWLKNELERDSKIVVPPLPGKALKRQLPFRGDEGIFEESFIEERRQGLEQFINKIAGHPLAQNERCLHMFLQEETIDRNYVPGKVRQ
;
A
#
# COMPACT_ATOMS: atom_id res chain seq x y z
N MET A 1 -11.65 -11.35 56.43
CA MET A 1 -12.13 -10.62 55.24
C MET A 1 -11.04 -9.64 54.85
N GLU A 2 -10.05 -10.10 54.09
CA GLU A 2 -9.07 -9.22 53.46
C GLU A 2 -9.37 -9.18 51.96
N LEU A 3 -9.71 -7.99 51.48
CA LEU A 3 -9.83 -7.71 50.06
C LEU A 3 -8.41 -7.45 49.54
N GLY A 4 -7.81 -8.47 48.92
CA GLY A 4 -6.54 -8.34 48.21
C GLY A 4 -6.73 -7.47 46.97
N VAL A 5 -6.25 -6.23 47.02
CA VAL A 5 -6.03 -5.41 45.83
C VAL A 5 -4.85 -6.02 45.10
N LEU A 6 -5.12 -6.72 43.99
CA LEU A 6 -4.09 -7.19 43.07
C LEU A 6 -3.45 -5.96 42.42
N VAL A 7 -2.33 -5.51 42.98
CA VAL A 7 -1.48 -4.50 42.35
C VAL A 7 -0.90 -5.14 41.10
N MET A 8 -1.43 -4.75 39.93
CA MET A 8 -0.92 -5.18 38.64
C MET A 8 0.49 -4.61 38.42
N HIS A 9 1.39 -5.48 38.01
CA HIS A 9 2.81 -5.20 37.82
C HIS A 9 3.01 -4.37 36.53
N PRO A 10 3.82 -3.28 36.56
CA PRO A 10 4.00 -2.38 35.41
C PRO A 10 4.71 -3.01 34.19
N SER A 11 5.14 -4.28 34.27
CA SER A 11 5.73 -5.00 33.13
C SER A 11 4.71 -5.50 32.10
N GLN A 12 3.40 -5.35 32.35
CA GLN A 12 2.36 -5.67 31.37
C GLN A 12 1.86 -4.43 30.59
N GLU A 13 2.18 -3.20 31.02
CA GLU A 13 1.76 -1.96 30.33
C GLU A 13 2.64 -1.62 29.11
N ALA A 14 3.79 -2.28 28.93
CA ALA A 14 4.65 -2.10 27.75
C ALA A 14 4.19 -2.87 26.49
N TRP A 15 3.23 -3.79 26.63
CA TRP A 15 2.73 -4.63 25.51
C TRP A 15 1.72 -3.92 24.60
N LEU A 16 1.43 -2.64 24.86
CA LEU A 16 0.69 -1.75 23.97
C LEU A 16 1.61 -0.71 23.31
N SER A 17 2.81 -1.10 22.86
CA SER A 17 3.35 -0.43 21.68
C SER A 17 2.46 -0.80 20.50
N LYS A 18 1.36 -0.04 20.37
CA LYS A 18 0.25 -0.22 19.43
C LYS A 18 0.79 -0.82 18.13
N SER A 19 0.21 -1.94 17.69
CA SER A 19 0.41 -2.46 16.35
C SER A 19 0.27 -1.30 15.36
N SER A 20 1.38 -0.88 14.79
CA SER A 20 1.51 0.33 13.99
C SER A 20 1.95 -0.10 12.61
N LEU A 21 1.15 0.27 11.62
CA LEU A 21 1.48 0.17 10.22
C LEU A 21 1.37 1.58 9.65
N ARG A 22 2.48 2.06 9.10
CA ARG A 22 2.55 3.34 8.42
C ARG A 22 3.03 3.07 7.00
N PHE A 23 2.14 3.30 6.05
CA PHE A 23 2.51 3.35 4.65
C PHE A 23 2.53 4.80 4.20
N GLN A 24 3.60 5.20 3.52
CA GLN A 24 3.77 6.51 2.91
C GLN A 24 4.10 6.37 1.43
N LEU A 25 3.42 7.15 0.60
CA LEU A 25 3.62 7.15 -0.84
C LEU A 25 4.29 8.46 -1.26
N HIS A 26 5.52 8.35 -1.76
CA HIS A 26 6.29 9.48 -2.27
C HIS A 26 6.23 9.52 -3.80
N LEU A 27 6.16 10.71 -4.37
CA LEU A 27 6.15 10.94 -5.81
C LEU A 27 7.58 11.13 -6.32
N GLU A 28 7.94 10.46 -7.42
CA GLU A 28 9.12 10.80 -8.21
C GLU A 28 8.72 10.93 -9.70
N ILE A 29 8.99 12.10 -10.26
CA ILE A 29 8.80 12.37 -11.69
C ILE A 29 10.16 12.16 -12.36
N LEU A 30 10.31 11.05 -13.08
CA LEU A 30 11.52 10.79 -13.87
C LEU A 30 11.31 11.34 -15.29
N SER A 31 12.17 12.27 -15.70
CA SER A 31 12.25 12.73 -17.08
C SER A 31 13.10 11.74 -17.90
N GLY A 32 12.47 11.06 -18.87
CA GLY A 32 13.17 10.21 -19.83
C GLY A 32 13.74 11.01 -21.02
N PHE A 33 14.84 10.54 -21.61
CA PHE A 33 15.38 11.09 -22.86
C PHE A 33 14.37 10.82 -23.99
N ARG A 34 13.88 11.88 -24.66
CA ARG A 34 12.81 11.90 -25.72
C ARG A 34 11.35 11.92 -25.24
N THR A 35 11.00 12.77 -24.26
CA THR A 35 9.62 13.19 -23.93
C THR A 35 8.64 12.13 -23.42
N ASN A 36 9.11 10.99 -22.90
CA ASN A 36 8.27 10.09 -22.10
C ASN A 36 8.49 10.37 -20.62
N LEU A 37 7.70 11.30 -20.06
CA LEU A 37 7.63 11.53 -18.63
C LEU A 37 6.98 10.29 -17.97
N GLN A 38 7.68 9.66 -17.01
CA GLN A 38 7.14 8.55 -16.24
C GLN A 38 6.91 9.00 -14.80
N VAL A 39 5.66 8.88 -14.36
CA VAL A 39 5.28 9.08 -12.95
C VAL A 39 5.42 7.75 -12.22
N ASN A 40 6.41 7.65 -11.34
CA ASN A 40 6.60 6.49 -10.48
C ASN A 40 6.29 6.88 -9.03
N TYR A 41 5.79 5.91 -8.26
CA TYR A 41 5.49 6.08 -6.85
C TYR A 41 6.44 5.23 -6.02
N PHE A 42 7.02 5.81 -4.98
CA PHE A 42 7.84 5.11 -4.00
C PHE A 42 6.99 4.81 -2.78
N SER A 43 6.67 3.54 -2.61
CA SER A 43 5.99 3.06 -1.42
C SER A 43 7.03 2.79 -0.33
N SER A 44 6.95 3.55 0.76
CA SER A 44 7.68 3.31 2.00
C SER A 44 6.72 2.68 3.01
N LEU A 45 7.08 1.51 3.52
CA LEU A 45 6.37 0.81 4.59
C LEU A 45 7.23 0.83 5.85
N GLN A 46 6.63 1.20 6.98
CA GLN A 46 7.15 0.96 8.32
C GLN A 46 6.10 0.24 9.15
N THR A 47 6.46 -0.88 9.78
CA THR A 47 5.53 -1.64 10.62
C THR A 47 6.24 -2.44 11.71
N ASN A 48 5.58 -2.60 12.86
CA ASN A 48 5.98 -3.51 13.94
C ASN A 48 5.22 -4.85 13.90
N LEU A 49 4.33 -5.06 12.94
CA LEU A 49 3.50 -6.25 12.86
C LEU A 49 4.34 -7.50 12.54
N PRO A 50 4.13 -8.63 13.24
CA PRO A 50 4.94 -9.84 13.05
C PRO A 50 4.70 -10.53 11.71
N ILE A 51 3.52 -10.36 11.10
CA ILE A 51 3.15 -10.97 9.82
C ILE A 51 4.02 -10.48 8.65
N PHE A 52 4.59 -9.28 8.78
CA PHE A 52 5.48 -8.69 7.78
C PHE A 52 6.92 -9.11 8.06
N LYS A 53 7.58 -9.71 7.06
CA LYS A 53 8.98 -10.16 7.15
C LYS A 53 9.92 -8.98 7.37
N LEU A 54 9.79 -7.94 6.55
CA LEU A 54 10.53 -6.68 6.71
C LEU A 54 9.73 -5.71 7.58
N LYS A 55 10.41 -5.05 8.53
CA LYS A 55 9.83 -3.97 9.35
C LYS A 55 9.88 -2.62 8.64
N GLU A 56 10.82 -2.47 7.73
CA GLU A 56 10.94 -1.33 6.84
C GLU A 56 11.20 -1.82 5.42
N SER A 57 10.49 -1.28 4.44
CA SER A 57 10.73 -1.55 3.02
C SER A 57 10.43 -0.32 2.17
N CYS A 58 11.23 -0.11 1.13
CA CYS A 58 11.01 0.92 0.13
C CYS A 58 11.02 0.27 -1.25
N VAL A 59 9.87 0.26 -1.92
CA VAL A 59 9.71 -0.38 -3.24
C VAL A 59 9.04 0.56 -4.22
N ARG A 60 9.38 0.45 -5.52
CA ARG A 60 8.79 1.28 -6.58
C ARG A 60 7.53 0.62 -7.11
N ARG A 61 6.43 1.38 -7.20
CA ARG A 61 5.13 0.92 -7.70
C ARG A 61 4.54 1.91 -8.68
N ARG A 62 3.95 1.40 -9.75
CA ARG A 62 3.17 2.17 -10.73
C ARG A 62 1.68 1.98 -10.46
N TYR A 63 0.84 2.85 -11.01
CA TYR A 63 -0.61 2.73 -10.88
C TYR A 63 -1.13 1.34 -11.31
N SER A 64 -0.57 0.78 -12.39
CA SER A 64 -0.91 -0.57 -12.88
C SER A 64 -0.59 -1.70 -11.89
N ASP A 65 0.33 -1.48 -10.95
CA ASP A 65 0.63 -2.43 -9.87
C ASP A 65 -0.45 -2.40 -8.80
N PHE A 66 -1.01 -1.22 -8.49
CA PHE A 66 -2.16 -1.09 -7.59
C PHE A 66 -3.42 -1.73 -8.17
N GLU A 67 -3.64 -1.56 -9.48
CA GLU A 67 -4.73 -2.25 -10.18
C GLU A 67 -4.60 -3.76 -10.08
N TRP A 68 -3.38 -4.27 -10.27
CA TRP A 68 -3.10 -5.68 -10.11
C TRP A 68 -3.39 -6.16 -8.70
N LEU A 69 -2.88 -5.48 -7.67
CA LEU A 69 -3.16 -5.84 -6.28
C LEU A 69 -4.66 -5.87 -5.98
N LYS A 70 -5.41 -4.87 -6.46
CA LYS A 70 -6.86 -4.81 -6.33
C LYS A 70 -7.52 -6.06 -6.96
N ASN A 71 -7.16 -6.40 -8.19
CA ASN A 71 -7.74 -7.54 -8.89
C ASN A 71 -7.42 -8.87 -8.22
N GLU A 72 -6.20 -9.03 -7.69
CA GLU A 72 -5.81 -10.24 -6.95
C GLU A 72 -6.62 -10.40 -5.66
N LEU A 73 -6.80 -9.31 -4.90
CA LEU A 73 -7.60 -9.31 -3.68
C LEU A 73 -9.09 -9.53 -3.97
N GLU A 74 -9.64 -8.97 -5.04
CA GLU A 74 -11.03 -9.20 -5.44
C GLU A 74 -11.29 -10.65 -5.90
N ARG A 75 -10.28 -11.31 -6.48
CA ARG A 75 -10.40 -12.69 -6.96
C ARG A 75 -10.32 -13.70 -5.81
N ASP A 76 -9.31 -13.55 -4.95
CA ASP A 76 -8.92 -14.61 -4.00
C ASP A 76 -9.29 -14.29 -2.54
N SER A 77 -9.68 -13.05 -2.24
CA SER A 77 -10.06 -12.61 -0.89
C SER A 77 -11.54 -12.25 -0.80
N LYS A 78 -12.18 -12.57 0.33
CA LYS A 78 -13.57 -12.14 0.65
C LYS A 78 -13.63 -10.69 1.14
N ILE A 79 -12.73 -9.84 0.67
CA ILE A 79 -12.53 -8.48 1.18
C ILE A 79 -13.25 -7.50 0.25
N VAL A 80 -13.94 -6.53 0.83
CA VAL A 80 -14.45 -5.39 0.06
C VAL A 80 -13.28 -4.46 -0.25
N VAL A 81 -12.74 -4.56 -1.46
CA VAL A 81 -11.59 -3.77 -1.88
C VAL A 81 -12.02 -2.31 -2.13
N PRO A 82 -11.39 -1.31 -1.49
CA PRO A 82 -11.73 0.08 -1.72
C PRO A 82 -11.44 0.50 -3.18
N PRO A 83 -12.17 1.48 -3.72
CA PRO A 83 -11.95 1.93 -5.09
C PRO A 83 -10.57 2.59 -5.22
N LEU A 84 -9.92 2.37 -6.36
CA LEU A 84 -8.72 3.12 -6.74
C LEU A 84 -9.12 4.51 -7.26
N PRO A 85 -8.27 5.53 -7.06
CA PRO A 85 -8.48 6.82 -7.72
C PRO A 85 -8.56 6.61 -9.23
N GLY A 86 -9.49 7.31 -9.89
CA GLY A 86 -9.93 6.98 -11.24
C GLY A 86 -8.81 6.88 -12.28
N LYS A 87 -8.97 5.94 -13.23
CA LYS A 87 -8.20 5.94 -14.47
C LYS A 87 -8.51 7.23 -15.20
N ALA A 88 -7.55 8.14 -15.24
CA ALA A 88 -7.68 9.39 -15.95
C ALA A 88 -7.52 9.21 -17.47
N LEU A 89 -8.28 8.27 -18.03
CA LEU A 89 -8.30 7.95 -19.45
C LEU A 89 -8.65 9.19 -20.28
N LYS A 90 -9.53 10.05 -19.75
CA LYS A 90 -9.88 11.34 -20.35
C LYS A 90 -8.72 12.35 -20.33
N ARG A 91 -7.82 12.28 -19.35
CA ARG A 91 -6.64 13.17 -19.22
C ARG A 91 -5.45 12.71 -20.05
N GLN A 92 -5.49 11.51 -20.63
CA GLN A 92 -4.49 11.00 -21.58
C GLN A 92 -4.79 11.39 -23.04
N LEU A 93 -5.95 12.02 -23.31
CA LEU A 93 -6.32 12.43 -24.66
C LEU A 93 -5.44 13.60 -25.14
N PRO A 94 -5.00 13.60 -26.41
CA PRO A 94 -4.28 14.73 -27.00
C PRO A 94 -5.20 15.95 -27.13
N PHE A 95 -4.60 17.15 -27.26
CA PHE A 95 -5.28 18.44 -27.47
C PHE A 95 -6.13 18.95 -26.30
N ARG A 96 -5.65 18.76 -25.06
CA ARG A 96 -6.24 19.39 -23.86
C ARG A 96 -5.65 20.79 -23.64
N GLY A 97 -6.42 21.66 -22.99
CA GLY A 97 -5.95 22.98 -22.53
C GLY A 97 -5.26 22.95 -21.16
N ASP A 98 -5.02 21.76 -20.62
CA ASP A 98 -4.33 21.48 -19.35
C ASP A 98 -3.14 20.53 -19.56
N GLU A 99 -2.25 20.40 -18.57
CA GLU A 99 -1.10 19.50 -18.58
C GLU A 99 -1.49 17.99 -18.47
N GLY A 100 -2.78 17.66 -18.60
CA GLY A 100 -3.30 16.30 -18.66
C GLY A 100 -2.94 15.44 -17.44
N ILE A 101 -2.16 14.37 -17.65
CA ILE A 101 -1.69 13.48 -16.59
C ILE A 101 -0.49 14.03 -15.80
N PHE A 102 0.09 15.14 -16.26
CA PHE A 102 1.22 15.81 -15.62
C PHE A 102 0.80 17.01 -14.76
N GLU A 103 -0.51 17.30 -14.70
CA GLU A 103 -1.04 18.32 -13.80
C GLU A 103 -0.73 17.93 -12.34
N GLU A 104 -0.05 18.80 -11.62
CA GLU A 104 0.43 18.53 -10.25
C GLU A 104 -0.72 18.21 -9.30
N SER A 105 -1.83 18.95 -9.41
CA SER A 105 -3.08 18.72 -8.64
C SER A 105 -3.59 17.28 -8.80
N PHE A 106 -3.57 16.79 -10.04
CA PHE A 106 -4.04 15.46 -10.40
C PHE A 106 -3.08 14.37 -9.88
N ILE A 107 -1.78 14.60 -10.01
CA ILE A 107 -0.78 13.65 -9.50
C ILE A 107 -0.90 13.53 -7.98
N GLU A 108 -1.06 14.64 -7.27
CA GLU A 108 -1.19 14.66 -5.80
C GLU A 108 -2.50 14.05 -5.32
N GLU A 109 -3.64 14.36 -5.96
CA GLU A 109 -4.93 13.71 -5.66
C GLU A 109 -4.83 12.19 -5.83
N ARG A 110 -4.20 11.75 -6.93
CA ARG A 110 -3.96 10.32 -7.17
C ARG A 110 -3.02 9.73 -6.11
N ARG A 111 -1.94 10.43 -5.74
CA ARG A 111 -0.97 10.00 -4.71
C ARG A 111 -1.69 9.73 -3.39
N GLN A 112 -2.50 10.69 -2.94
CA GLN A 112 -3.30 10.58 -1.71
C GLN A 112 -4.33 9.44 -1.79
N GLY A 113 -5.03 9.29 -2.91
CA GLY A 113 -5.98 8.20 -3.11
C GLY A 113 -5.33 6.82 -3.07
N LEU A 114 -4.15 6.67 -3.67
CA LEU A 114 -3.38 5.42 -3.64
C LEU A 114 -2.86 5.12 -2.22
N GLU A 115 -2.39 6.14 -1.50
CA GLU A 115 -1.93 6.02 -0.11
C GLU A 115 -3.07 5.62 0.83
N GLN A 116 -4.26 6.19 0.67
CA GLN A 116 -5.45 5.79 1.44
C GLN A 116 -5.89 4.36 1.13
N PHE A 117 -5.89 3.99 -0.15
CA PHE A 117 -6.24 2.63 -0.60
C PHE A 117 -5.36 1.58 0.08
N ILE A 118 -4.05 1.74 0.00
CA ILE A 118 -3.11 0.74 0.51
C ILE A 118 -3.02 0.73 2.03
N ASN A 119 -3.16 1.87 2.72
CA ASN A 119 -3.27 1.89 4.18
C ASN A 119 -4.50 1.10 4.66
N LYS A 120 -5.65 1.22 3.97
CA LYS A 120 -6.86 0.44 4.29
C LYS A 120 -6.65 -1.06 4.05
N ILE A 121 -6.05 -1.43 2.92
CA ILE A 121 -5.74 -2.83 2.59
C ILE A 121 -4.73 -3.42 3.58
N ALA A 122 -3.62 -2.73 3.83
CA ALA A 122 -2.56 -3.22 4.70
C ALA A 122 -2.98 -3.32 6.17
N GLY A 123 -3.97 -2.53 6.60
CA GLY A 123 -4.59 -2.65 7.92
C GLY A 123 -5.62 -3.78 8.04
N HIS A 124 -6.04 -4.40 6.94
CA HIS A 124 -7.10 -5.40 6.94
C HIS A 124 -6.55 -6.82 7.25
N PRO A 125 -6.98 -7.50 8.32
CA PRO A 125 -6.41 -8.79 8.73
C PRO A 125 -6.45 -9.88 7.65
N LEU A 126 -7.55 -9.96 6.89
CA LEU A 126 -7.63 -10.92 5.78
C LEU A 126 -6.65 -10.60 4.65
N ALA A 127 -6.37 -9.32 4.37
CA ALA A 127 -5.43 -8.93 3.33
C ALA A 127 -3.99 -9.15 3.78
N GLN A 128 -3.71 -8.93 5.08
CA GLN A 128 -2.42 -9.25 5.69
C GLN A 128 -2.04 -10.71 5.55
N ASN A 129 -3.02 -11.61 5.43
CA ASN A 129 -2.77 -13.03 5.18
C ASN A 129 -2.49 -13.35 3.71
N GLU A 130 -2.68 -12.44 2.76
CA GLU A 130 -2.52 -12.71 1.32
C GLU A 130 -1.08 -12.49 0.86
N ARG A 131 -0.51 -13.46 0.15
CA ARG A 131 0.85 -13.34 -0.40
C ARG A 131 1.01 -12.16 -1.35
N CYS A 132 -0.02 -11.81 -2.12
CA CYS A 132 0.02 -10.70 -3.07
C CYS A 132 0.30 -9.34 -2.38
N LEU A 133 -0.20 -9.14 -1.15
CA LEU A 133 0.05 -7.92 -0.39
C LEU A 133 1.52 -7.81 0.03
N HIS A 134 2.13 -8.92 0.45
CA HIS A 134 3.54 -8.93 0.86
C HIS A 134 4.47 -8.72 -0.32
N MET A 135 4.20 -9.39 -1.44
CA MET A 135 4.92 -9.16 -2.69
C MET A 135 4.79 -7.69 -3.13
N PHE A 136 3.59 -7.11 -3.02
CA PHE A 136 3.37 -5.70 -3.34
C PHE A 136 4.14 -4.76 -2.41
N LEU A 137 4.24 -5.03 -1.11
CA LEU A 137 4.83 -4.10 -0.14
C LEU A 137 6.34 -4.28 0.09
N GLN A 138 6.87 -5.50 -0.12
CA GLN A 138 8.21 -5.87 0.37
C GLN A 138 9.17 -6.31 -0.73
N GLU A 139 8.70 -6.83 -1.87
CA GLU A 139 9.57 -7.33 -2.94
C GLU A 139 9.91 -6.21 -3.93
N GLU A 140 11.12 -6.20 -4.50
CA GLU A 140 11.49 -5.15 -5.45
C GLU A 140 10.61 -5.20 -6.72
N THR A 141 10.33 -6.41 -7.20
CA THR A 141 9.54 -6.67 -8.41
C THR A 141 8.32 -7.53 -8.09
N ILE A 142 7.25 -7.36 -8.86
CA ILE A 142 6.03 -8.17 -8.74
C ILE A 142 6.11 -9.31 -9.75
N ASP A 143 6.16 -10.56 -9.27
CA ASP A 143 6.02 -11.72 -10.12
C ASP A 143 4.56 -11.90 -10.55
N ARG A 144 4.28 -11.62 -11.82
CA ARG A 144 2.93 -11.74 -12.40
C ARG A 144 2.48 -13.20 -12.57
N ASN A 145 3.39 -14.16 -12.49
CA ASN A 145 3.12 -15.59 -12.57
C ASN A 145 3.20 -16.27 -11.19
N TYR A 146 3.20 -15.49 -10.10
CA TYR A 146 3.25 -16.04 -8.76
C TYR A 146 2.06 -16.98 -8.51
N VAL A 147 2.28 -18.00 -7.68
CA VAL A 147 1.20 -18.87 -7.23
C VAL A 147 0.43 -18.17 -6.11
N PRO A 148 -0.88 -17.89 -6.29
CA PRO A 148 -1.71 -17.30 -5.24
C PRO A 148 -1.76 -18.17 -3.99
N GLY A 149 -1.87 -17.53 -2.83
CA GLY A 149 -1.91 -18.25 -1.56
C GLY A 149 -1.77 -17.33 -0.35
N LYS A 150 -1.92 -17.93 0.83
CA LYS A 150 -1.70 -17.23 2.10
C LYS A 150 -0.22 -17.19 2.45
N VAL A 151 0.19 -16.17 3.21
CA VAL A 151 1.51 -16.14 3.83
C VAL A 151 1.59 -17.30 4.81
N ARG A 152 2.56 -18.19 4.59
CA ARG A 152 2.89 -19.25 5.55
C ARG A 152 3.73 -18.60 6.66
N GLN A 153 3.25 -18.67 7.89
CA GLN A 153 4.04 -18.31 9.08
C GLN A 153 5.19 -19.30 9.26
#